data_AF-A0A9Q3Q5X5-F1
#
_entry.id   AF-A0A9Q3Q5X5-F1
#
_cell.length_a   1.000
_cell.length_b   1.000
_cell.length_c   1.000
_cell.angle_alpha   90.00
_cell.angle_beta   90.00
_cell.angle_gamma   90.00
#
_symmetry.space_group_name_H-M   'P 1'
#
loop_
_entity.id
_entity.type
_entity.pdbx_description
1 polymer ?
#
loop_
_entity_poly.entity_id
_entity_poly.type
_entity_poly.pdbx_seq_one_letter_code
_entity_poly.pdbx_strand_id
1 'polypeptide(L)'
;MPQAFQRLPLLQTLNSLQFIDTLSSDSDSDIQEDIILLDMITSKRYINPCRRYPSHYMYTMNDLQTLSSEKVLKLCRTTHESFEKLVSQIQDDKTFQNSSQNKQHNPAIKLAVALSSLGSNGNGATLGNIGILFGISHGAIVLYTQRVIHILMKLK
;
A
#
# COMPACT_ATOMS: atom_id res chain seq x y z
N MET A 1 -5.94 25.47 -5.35
CA MET A 1 -6.28 26.19 -4.11
C MET A 1 -6.19 25.21 -2.94
N PRO A 2 -5.44 25.47 -1.87
CA PRO A 2 -5.44 24.58 -0.71
C PRO A 2 -6.79 24.73 0.01
N GLN A 3 -7.46 23.63 0.33
CA GLN A 3 -8.69 23.64 1.12
C GLN A 3 -8.41 24.27 2.49
N ALA A 4 -9.20 25.28 2.86
CA ALA A 4 -9.14 25.87 4.19
C ALA A 4 -9.35 24.77 5.23
N PHE A 5 -8.47 24.69 6.23
CA PHE A 5 -8.48 23.65 7.25
C PHE A 5 -9.72 23.79 8.15
N GLN A 6 -10.78 23.02 7.86
CA GLN A 6 -12.05 22.98 8.61
C GLN A 6 -11.92 22.42 10.04
N ARG A 7 -10.74 21.94 10.45
CA ARG A 7 -10.54 21.28 11.74
C ARG A 7 -10.54 22.24 12.93
N LEU A 8 -9.92 23.41 12.79
CA LEU A 8 -9.80 24.38 13.88
C LEU A 8 -11.15 24.82 14.45
N PRO A 9 -12.14 25.21 13.62
CA PRO A 9 -13.45 25.60 14.15
C PRO A 9 -14.18 24.42 14.81
N LEU A 10 -14.04 23.19 14.28
CA LEU A 10 -14.67 21.99 14.86
C LEU A 10 -14.10 21.63 16.24
N LEU A 11 -12.79 21.79 16.43
CA LEU A 11 -12.15 21.60 17.75
C LEU A 11 -12.61 22.68 18.74
N GLN A 12 -12.74 23.93 18.29
CA GLN A 12 -13.24 25.01 19.13
C GLN A 12 -14.68 24.75 19.60
N THR A 13 -15.56 24.27 18.69
CA THR A 13 -16.94 23.93 19.04
C THR A 13 -17.04 22.75 20.01
N LEU A 14 -16.18 21.73 19.83
CA LEU A 14 -16.13 20.59 20.74
C LEU A 14 -15.68 21.00 22.15
N ASN A 15 -14.63 21.80 22.23
CA ASN A 15 -14.12 22.30 23.52
C ASN A 15 -15.17 23.15 24.25
N SER A 16 -15.95 23.97 23.52
CA SER A 16 -17.04 24.74 24.13
C SER A 16 -18.19 23.86 24.63
N LEU A 17 -18.53 22.77 23.94
CA LEU A 17 -19.57 21.84 24.39
C LEU A 17 -19.12 21.04 25.62
N GLN A 18 -17.87 20.60 25.64
CA GLN A 18 -17.28 19.87 26.77
C GLN A 18 -17.23 20.74 28.04
N PHE A 19 -16.95 22.04 27.90
CA PHE A 19 -16.99 22.99 29.01
C PHE A 19 -18.41 23.17 29.58
N ILE A 20 -19.45 23.06 28.74
CA ILE A 20 -20.85 23.15 29.18
C ILE A 20 -21.28 21.88 29.93
N ASP A 21 -20.90 20.69 29.45
CA ASP A 21 -21.22 19.42 30.12
C ASP A 21 -20.55 19.29 31.49
N THR A 22 -19.29 19.74 31.60
CA THR A 22 -18.53 19.71 32.88
C THR A 22 -19.07 20.67 33.94
N LEU A 23 -19.72 21.77 33.54
CA LEU A 23 -20.43 22.66 34.46
C LEU A 23 -21.80 22.12 34.90
N SER A 24 -22.32 21.10 34.22
CA SER A 24 -23.64 20.51 34.45
C SER A 24 -23.61 19.24 35.33
N SER A 25 -22.44 18.64 35.58
CA SER A 25 -22.33 17.33 36.22
C SER A 25 -21.69 17.42 37.60
N ASP A 26 -22.51 17.41 38.64
CA ASP A 26 -22.07 17.20 40.02
C ASP A 26 -21.77 15.70 40.24
N SER A 27 -20.48 15.35 40.25
CA SER A 27 -19.90 14.09 40.75
C SER A 27 -20.22 12.79 39.98
N ASP A 28 -19.34 12.39 39.06
CA ASP A 28 -19.17 10.98 38.66
C ASP A 28 -17.73 10.73 38.18
N SER A 29 -16.99 9.86 38.87
CA SER A 29 -15.56 9.55 38.63
C SER A 29 -15.31 8.94 37.25
N ASP A 30 -16.29 8.22 36.73
CA ASP A 30 -16.19 7.50 35.44
C ASP A 30 -16.20 8.50 34.26
N ILE A 31 -16.91 9.62 34.43
CA ILE A 31 -16.94 10.72 33.46
C ILE A 31 -15.56 11.39 33.37
N GLN A 32 -14.83 11.44 34.49
CA GLN A 32 -13.49 12.04 34.53
C GLN A 32 -12.48 11.23 33.69
N GLU A 33 -12.53 9.89 33.76
CA GLU A 33 -11.66 9.01 32.96
C GLU A 33 -11.97 9.12 31.46
N ASP A 34 -13.26 9.16 31.10
CA ASP A 34 -13.71 9.32 29.72
C ASP A 34 -13.32 10.69 29.14
N ILE A 35 -13.37 11.75 29.95
CA ILE A 35 -12.90 13.10 29.58
C ILE A 35 -11.40 13.09 29.27
N ILE A 36 -10.59 12.42 30.10
CA ILE A 36 -9.14 12.31 29.92
C ILE A 36 -8.82 11.49 28.65
N LEU A 37 -9.56 10.42 28.40
CA LEU A 37 -9.42 9.62 27.19
C LEU A 37 -9.80 10.43 25.94
N LEU A 38 -10.88 11.20 26.00
CA LEU A 38 -11.35 12.04 24.90
C LEU A 38 -10.34 13.14 24.58
N ASP A 39 -9.75 13.79 25.59
CA ASP A 39 -8.68 14.77 25.41
C ASP A 39 -7.42 14.15 24.76
N MET A 40 -7.05 12.94 25.19
CA MET A 40 -5.96 12.18 24.56
C MET A 40 -6.21 11.84 23.08
N ILE A 41 -7.48 11.59 22.70
CA ILE A 41 -7.86 11.27 21.31
C ILE A 41 -7.95 12.54 20.45
N THR A 42 -8.53 13.62 20.97
CA THR A 42 -8.75 14.88 20.22
C THR A 42 -7.46 15.69 20.02
N SER A 43 -6.53 15.58 20.97
CA SER A 43 -5.20 16.21 20.90
C SER A 43 -4.32 15.62 19.78
N LYS A 44 -4.56 14.37 19.36
CA LYS A 44 -3.85 13.72 18.26
C LYS A 44 -4.68 13.79 16.97
N ARG A 45 -4.01 13.87 15.80
CA ARG A 45 -4.71 13.81 14.49
C ARG A 45 -5.14 12.39 14.12
N TYR A 46 -4.39 11.41 14.58
CA TYR A 46 -4.60 10.00 14.28
C TYR A 46 -4.38 9.22 15.57
N ILE A 47 -5.26 8.26 15.84
CA ILE A 47 -5.18 7.36 17.00
C ILE A 47 -3.86 6.60 16.98
N ASN A 48 -3.45 6.15 15.78
CA ASN A 48 -2.16 5.51 15.54
C ASN A 48 -1.21 6.47 14.81
N PRO A 49 0.10 6.44 15.09
CA PRO A 49 1.07 7.23 14.35
C PRO A 49 1.04 6.85 12.87
N CYS A 50 0.84 7.85 12.00
CA CYS A 50 1.01 7.65 10.55
C CYS A 50 2.49 7.35 10.26
N ARG A 51 2.78 6.12 9.88
CA ARG A 51 4.08 5.79 9.29
C ARG A 51 4.18 6.47 7.94
N ARG A 52 5.10 7.42 7.79
CA ARG A 52 5.47 7.97 6.49
C ARG A 52 6.13 6.85 5.71
N TYR A 53 5.53 6.45 4.60
CA TYR A 53 6.20 5.59 3.63
C TYR A 53 7.22 6.43 2.86
N PRO A 54 8.41 5.88 2.54
CA PRO A 54 9.39 6.60 1.75
C PRO A 54 8.78 7.06 0.42
N SER A 55 9.13 8.28 0.02
CA SER A 55 8.55 8.98 -1.14
C SER A 55 8.94 8.38 -2.49
N HIS A 56 9.88 7.43 -2.53
CA HIS A 56 10.39 6.81 -3.74
C HIS A 56 9.95 5.34 -3.70
N TYR A 57 8.81 5.04 -4.29
CA TYR A 57 8.33 3.67 -4.38
C TYR A 57 9.13 2.95 -5.48
N MET A 58 10.06 2.10 -5.07
CA MET A 58 10.66 1.12 -5.96
C MET A 58 10.70 -0.17 -5.18
N TYR A 59 9.62 -0.95 -5.26
CA TYR A 59 9.58 -2.24 -4.57
C TYR A 59 10.76 -3.10 -4.99
N THR A 60 11.64 -3.36 -4.04
CA THR A 60 12.70 -4.34 -4.18
C THR A 60 12.19 -5.73 -3.81
N MET A 61 12.99 -6.76 -4.09
CA MET A 61 12.67 -8.14 -3.68
C MET A 61 12.44 -8.23 -2.16
N ASN A 62 13.31 -7.58 -1.36
CA ASN A 62 13.22 -7.62 0.09
C ASN A 62 11.94 -6.91 0.59
N ASP A 63 11.52 -5.86 -0.11
CA ASP A 63 10.26 -5.20 0.24
C ASP A 63 9.10 -6.15 0.02
N LEU A 64 9.03 -6.83 -1.14
CA LEU A 64 7.97 -7.81 -1.43
C LEU A 64 7.85 -8.91 -0.38
N GLN A 65 8.97 -9.38 0.17
CA GLN A 65 9.00 -10.42 1.23
C GLN A 65 8.58 -9.90 2.61
N THR A 66 8.73 -8.59 2.87
CA THR A 66 8.37 -7.99 4.17
C THR A 66 6.97 -7.39 4.18
N LEU A 67 6.26 -7.44 3.03
CA LEU A 67 4.88 -6.97 2.93
C LEU A 67 3.94 -7.81 3.81
N SER A 68 3.03 -7.13 4.50
CA SER A 68 1.87 -7.77 5.14
C SER A 68 0.97 -8.44 4.09
N SER A 69 0.33 -9.55 4.48
CA SER A 69 -0.59 -10.33 3.63
C SER A 69 -1.66 -9.47 2.93
N GLU A 70 -2.22 -8.47 3.62
CA GLU A 70 -3.20 -7.56 3.01
C GLU A 70 -2.62 -6.76 1.85
N LYS A 71 -1.36 -6.33 1.96
CA LYS A 71 -0.69 -5.56 0.91
C LYS A 71 -0.34 -6.45 -0.27
N VAL A 72 0.10 -7.68 -0.02
CA VAL A 72 0.35 -8.65 -1.10
C VAL A 72 -0.94 -8.94 -1.86
N LEU A 73 -2.05 -9.14 -1.16
CA LEU A 73 -3.37 -9.31 -1.79
C LEU A 73 -3.78 -8.09 -2.61
N LYS A 74 -3.56 -6.87 -2.11
CA LYS A 74 -3.88 -5.64 -2.86
C LYS A 74 -2.98 -5.46 -4.09
N LEU A 75 -1.69 -5.80 -3.96
CA LEU A 75 -0.69 -5.58 -5.01
C LEU A 75 -0.72 -6.67 -6.08
N CYS A 76 -0.63 -7.93 -5.66
CA CYS A 76 -0.48 -9.10 -6.53
C CYS A 76 -1.78 -9.88 -6.73
N ARG A 77 -2.87 -9.55 -6.03
CA ARG A 77 -4.15 -10.28 -6.08
C ARG A 77 -4.04 -11.76 -5.67
N THR A 78 -2.98 -12.12 -4.94
CA THR A 78 -2.72 -13.49 -4.46
C THR A 78 -2.26 -13.45 -3.00
N THR A 79 -2.25 -14.61 -2.35
CA THR A 79 -1.60 -14.79 -1.04
C THR A 79 -0.08 -14.79 -1.19
N HIS A 80 0.64 -14.57 -0.08
CA HIS A 80 2.10 -14.64 -0.03
C HIS A 80 2.62 -16.02 -0.45
N GLU A 81 2.01 -17.08 0.09
CA GLU A 81 2.40 -18.47 -0.19
C GLU A 81 2.22 -18.82 -1.67
N SER A 82 1.08 -18.47 -2.28
CA SER A 82 0.86 -18.70 -3.72
C SER A 82 1.82 -17.88 -4.57
N PHE A 83 2.12 -16.64 -4.17
CA PHE A 83 3.09 -15.81 -4.86
C PHE A 83 4.49 -16.44 -4.85
N GLU A 84 4.97 -16.88 -3.69
CA GLU A 84 6.28 -17.53 -3.57
C GLU A 84 6.36 -18.84 -4.35
N LYS A 85 5.29 -19.65 -4.34
CA LYS A 85 5.19 -20.86 -5.16
C LYS A 85 5.28 -20.54 -6.66
N LEU A 86 4.64 -19.47 -7.12
CA LEU A 86 4.76 -19.05 -8.51
C LEU A 86 6.18 -18.55 -8.82
N VAL A 87 6.80 -17.79 -7.92
CA VAL A 87 8.19 -17.33 -8.10
C VAL A 87 9.13 -18.52 -8.25
N SER A 88 9.03 -19.54 -7.41
CA SER A 88 9.90 -20.72 -7.47
C SER A 88 9.70 -21.55 -8.75
N GLN A 89 8.49 -21.58 -9.30
CA GLN A 89 8.20 -22.26 -10.56
C GLN A 89 8.76 -21.54 -11.79
N ILE A 90 8.85 -20.20 -11.75
CA ILE A 90 9.22 -19.39 -12.91
C ILE A 90 10.67 -18.88 -12.89
N GLN A 91 11.35 -18.91 -11.74
CA GLN A 91 12.67 -18.28 -11.57
C GLN A 91 13.73 -18.78 -12.57
N ASP A 92 13.64 -20.04 -12.97
CA ASP A 92 14.61 -20.71 -13.84
C ASP A 92 14.22 -20.66 -15.33
N ASP A 93 13.10 -20.02 -15.69
CA ASP A 93 12.66 -19.95 -17.07
C ASP A 93 13.54 -18.99 -17.89
N LYS A 94 14.03 -19.49 -19.03
CA LYS A 94 14.89 -18.74 -19.97
C LYS A 94 14.24 -17.47 -20.52
N THR A 95 12.92 -17.36 -20.50
CA THR A 95 12.19 -16.15 -20.95
C THR A 95 12.44 -14.93 -20.05
N PHE A 96 12.86 -15.15 -18.80
CA PHE A 96 13.36 -14.09 -17.93
C PHE A 96 14.85 -13.85 -18.04
N GLN A 97 15.57 -14.67 -18.81
CA GLN A 97 16.97 -14.48 -19.14
C GLN A 97 17.07 -13.83 -20.52
N ASN A 98 18.09 -13.02 -20.73
CA ASN A 98 18.44 -12.42 -22.01
C ASN A 98 19.95 -12.35 -22.04
N SER A 99 20.57 -12.59 -23.18
CA SER A 99 22.02 -12.60 -23.39
C SER A 99 22.69 -11.21 -23.31
N SER A 100 22.01 -10.25 -22.69
CA SER A 100 22.49 -8.90 -22.48
C SER A 100 23.31 -8.82 -21.19
N GLN A 101 24.35 -7.99 -21.18
CA GLN A 101 25.16 -7.73 -19.98
C GLN A 101 24.47 -6.83 -18.93
N ASN A 102 23.31 -6.24 -19.27
CA ASN A 102 22.57 -5.41 -18.32
C ASN A 102 21.93 -6.23 -17.20
N LYS A 103 22.05 -5.71 -15.97
CA LYS A 103 21.41 -6.27 -14.78
C LYS A 103 19.90 -6.33 -14.99
N GLN A 104 19.33 -7.54 -14.89
CA GLN A 104 17.90 -7.73 -15.04
C GLN A 104 17.17 -7.65 -13.69
N HIS A 105 15.90 -7.24 -13.74
CA HIS A 105 15.03 -7.33 -12.58
C HIS A 105 14.81 -8.79 -12.17
N ASN A 106 14.70 -8.99 -10.86
CA ASN A 106 14.39 -10.27 -10.24
C ASN A 106 13.05 -10.82 -10.81
N PRO A 107 12.95 -12.14 -11.11
CA PRO A 107 11.71 -12.78 -11.56
C PRO A 107 10.49 -12.45 -10.69
N ALA A 108 10.66 -12.35 -9.37
CA ALA A 108 9.59 -11.97 -8.45
C ALA A 108 9.06 -10.55 -8.69
N ILE A 109 9.93 -9.58 -9.01
CA ILE A 109 9.49 -8.22 -9.37
C ILE A 109 8.72 -8.26 -10.69
N LYS A 110 9.22 -8.99 -11.69
CA LYS A 110 8.55 -9.15 -12.98
C LYS A 110 7.15 -9.78 -12.79
N LEU A 111 7.03 -10.77 -11.91
CA LEU A 111 5.75 -11.39 -11.54
C LEU A 111 4.82 -10.42 -10.81
N ALA A 112 5.32 -9.71 -9.79
CA ALA A 112 4.52 -8.76 -9.02
C ALA A 112 3.96 -7.64 -9.91
N VAL A 113 4.78 -7.10 -10.82
CA VAL A 113 4.36 -6.11 -11.83
C VAL A 113 3.27 -6.69 -12.73
N ALA A 114 3.46 -7.92 -13.21
CA ALA A 114 2.49 -8.55 -14.09
C ALA A 114 1.14 -8.78 -13.41
N LEU A 115 1.15 -9.33 -12.19
CA LEU A 115 -0.06 -9.57 -11.41
C LEU A 115 -0.77 -8.26 -11.04
N SER A 116 -0.01 -7.22 -10.68
CA SER A 116 -0.56 -5.89 -10.41
C SER A 116 -1.22 -5.28 -11.66
N SER A 117 -0.61 -5.45 -12.83
CA SER A 117 -1.15 -5.00 -14.10
C SER A 117 -2.41 -5.77 -14.50
N LEU A 118 -2.43 -7.09 -14.32
CA LEU A 118 -3.59 -7.95 -14.62
C LEU A 118 -4.76 -7.69 -13.66
N GLY A 119 -4.46 -7.35 -12.41
CA GLY A 119 -5.44 -6.99 -11.38
C GLY A 119 -5.89 -5.53 -11.40
N SER A 120 -5.49 -4.77 -12.41
CA SER A 120 -5.88 -3.37 -12.62
C SER A 120 -6.93 -3.27 -13.72
N ASN A 121 -7.89 -2.35 -13.60
CA ASN A 121 -9.06 -2.22 -14.50
C ASN A 121 -8.74 -1.71 -15.93
N GLY A 122 -7.54 -1.96 -16.46
CA GLY A 122 -7.18 -1.65 -17.86
C GLY A 122 -7.13 -0.16 -18.21
N ASN A 123 -7.31 0.74 -17.25
CA ASN A 123 -7.22 2.18 -17.51
C ASN A 123 -5.75 2.59 -17.62
N GLY A 124 -5.32 3.25 -18.70
CA GLY A 124 -3.89 3.55 -18.93
C GLY A 124 -3.19 4.30 -17.80
N ALA A 125 -3.93 5.06 -16.99
CA ALA A 125 -3.45 5.70 -15.77
C ALA A 125 -2.94 4.71 -14.71
N THR A 126 -3.47 3.48 -14.66
CA THR A 126 -3.02 2.45 -13.70
C THR A 126 -1.64 1.94 -14.05
N LEU A 127 -1.28 1.87 -15.33
CA LEU A 127 0.06 1.48 -15.77
C LEU A 127 1.12 2.53 -15.40
N GLY A 128 0.75 3.81 -15.45
CA GLY A 128 1.58 4.90 -14.93
C GLY A 128 1.84 4.76 -13.42
N ASN A 129 0.79 4.46 -12.65
CA ASN A 129 0.91 4.23 -11.21
C ASN A 129 1.75 3.00 -10.87
N ILE A 130 1.60 1.89 -11.61
CA ILE A 130 2.45 0.71 -11.47
C ILE A 130 3.90 1.05 -11.80
N GLY A 131 4.14 1.84 -12.85
CA GLY A 131 5.48 2.30 -13.22
C GLY A 131 6.15 3.11 -12.13
N ILE A 132 5.40 4.02 -11.50
CA ILE A 132 5.87 4.79 -10.33
C ILE A 132 6.11 3.88 -9.13
N LEU A 133 5.27 2.86 -8.90
CA LEU A 133 5.34 1.98 -7.74
C LEU A 133 6.56 1.03 -7.77
N PHE A 134 6.93 0.58 -8.96
CA PHE A 134 8.04 -0.36 -9.16
C PHE A 134 9.29 0.28 -9.79
N GLY A 135 9.24 1.57 -10.16
CA GLY A 135 10.35 2.27 -10.84
C GLY A 135 10.62 1.76 -12.26
N ILE A 136 9.57 1.39 -13.01
CA ILE A 136 9.66 0.72 -14.31
C ILE A 136 8.91 1.50 -15.39
N SER A 137 9.43 1.49 -16.63
CA SER A 137 8.77 2.13 -17.76
C SER A 137 7.53 1.37 -18.25
N HIS A 138 6.61 2.07 -18.87
CA HIS A 138 5.36 1.49 -19.39
C HIS A 138 5.60 0.27 -20.31
N GLY A 139 6.53 0.38 -21.25
CA GLY A 139 6.86 -0.72 -22.17
C GLY A 139 7.41 -1.95 -21.45
N ALA A 140 8.16 -1.77 -20.36
CA ALA A 140 8.67 -2.87 -19.56
C ALA A 140 7.56 -3.56 -18.76
N ILE A 141 6.54 -2.84 -18.29
CA ILE A 141 5.34 -3.45 -17.67
C ILE A 141 4.63 -4.38 -18.65
N VAL A 142 4.35 -3.89 -19.86
CA VAL A 142 3.71 -4.70 -20.91
C VAL A 142 4.56 -5.93 -21.25
N LEU A 143 5.87 -5.76 -21.41
CA LEU A 143 6.78 -6.87 -21.69
C LEU A 143 6.82 -7.90 -20.55
N TYR A 144 6.78 -7.47 -19.28
CA TYR A 144 6.73 -8.38 -18.14
C TYR A 144 5.41 -9.13 -18.08
N THR A 145 4.28 -8.45 -18.30
CA THR A 145 2.96 -9.11 -18.34
C THR A 145 2.89 -10.21 -19.39
N GLN A 146 3.33 -9.92 -20.63
CA GLN A 146 3.31 -10.89 -21.72
C GLN A 146 4.19 -12.11 -21.43
N ARG A 147 5.40 -11.89 -20.89
CA ARG A 147 6.31 -12.98 -20.51
C ARG A 147 5.72 -13.85 -19.40
N VAL A 148 5.14 -13.23 -18.37
CA VAL A 148 4.50 -13.96 -17.26
C VAL A 148 3.34 -14.79 -17.79
N ILE A 149 2.45 -14.23 -18.61
CA ILE A 149 1.34 -14.99 -19.22
C ILE A 149 1.88 -16.20 -20.00
N HIS A 150 2.90 -16.00 -20.84
CA HIS A 150 3.51 -17.07 -21.63
C HIS A 150 4.09 -18.20 -20.77
N ILE A 151 4.73 -17.87 -19.64
CA ILE A 151 5.27 -18.87 -18.71
C ILE A 151 4.13 -19.59 -17.99
N LEU A 152 3.13 -18.85 -17.51
CA LEU A 152 1.97 -19.44 -16.85
C LEU A 152 1.21 -20.40 -17.77
N MET A 153 1.16 -20.13 -19.08
CA MET A 153 0.59 -21.05 -20.07
C MET A 153 1.44 -22.31 -20.33
N LYS A 154 2.75 -22.26 -20.02
CA LYS A 154 3.66 -23.40 -20.14
C LYS A 154 3.68 -24.28 -18.88
N LEU A 155 3.45 -23.68 -17.72
CA LEU A 155 3.31 -24.40 -16.46
C LEU A 155 2.06 -25.27 -16.56
N LYS A 156 2.26 -26.59 -16.52
CA LYS A 156 1.24 -27.60 -16.74
C LYS A 156 1.00 -28.40 -15.48
#